data_AF-A0A359LZB7-F1
#
_entry.id   AF-A0A359LZB7-F1
#
_cell.length_a   1.000
_cell.length_b   1.000
_cell.length_c   1.000
_cell.angle_alpha   90.00
_cell.angle_beta   90.00
_cell.angle_gamma   90.00
#
_symmetry.space_group_name_H-M   'P 1'
#
loop_
_entity.id
_entity.type
_entity.pdbx_description
1 polymer ?
#
loop_
_entity_poly.entity_id
_entity_poly.type
_entity_poly.pdbx_seq_one_letter_code
_entity_poly.pdbx_strand_id
1 'polypeptide(L)'
;EATLARWLTRAADGLEIRSRQEAVTELRPKLDLREDLALLGEAVRAGVHAAELVAWSRRPALRVTWRARLLAPLLVLLFVAALVGWGLAKWPVSVVLAAVVPLAAFRLAHRRTAAAIVAAVDRPGGDLELLGSVLSRLEREPFLNLRLRELRGRMDVEGKPASRRIRRLNRLVELLDSRDHVLMKALDPLLLWTEQLSFAIEAWRRTHGPGVEGWLDALGELEALSSIAAYAFEHPHDPFPEILDGGADIDATGIAHPLLPETAVRNDVRLSAGEGCAVFFVSGSNMSGKSTLLR
;
A
#
# COMPACT_ATOMS: atom_id res chain seq x y z
N GLU A 1 10.22 -1.03 3.11
CA GLU A 1 11.31 -1.76 3.85
C GLU A 1 11.44 -3.27 3.60
N ALA A 2 10.42 -4.11 3.87
CA ALA A 2 10.57 -5.58 3.82
C ALA A 2 11.05 -6.12 2.45
N THR A 3 10.63 -5.50 1.35
CA THR A 3 11.07 -5.86 -0.01
C THR A 3 12.55 -5.61 -0.23
N LEU A 4 13.06 -4.45 0.18
CA LEU A 4 14.48 -4.11 0.06
C LEU A 4 15.35 -5.08 0.88
N ALA A 5 14.98 -5.34 2.14
CA ALA A 5 15.69 -6.27 3.00
C ALA A 5 15.75 -7.69 2.39
N ARG A 6 14.65 -8.15 1.78
CA ARG A 6 14.60 -9.43 1.06
C ARG A 6 15.54 -9.44 -0.15
N TRP A 7 15.61 -8.35 -0.91
CA TRP A 7 16.51 -8.24 -2.08
C TRP A 7 17.99 -8.24 -1.69
N LEU A 8 18.34 -7.63 -0.55
CA LEU A 8 19.73 -7.59 -0.07
C LEU A 8 20.19 -8.90 0.57
N THR A 9 19.26 -9.77 0.99
CA THR A 9 19.57 -11.03 1.68
C THR A 9 19.37 -12.28 0.81
N ARG A 10 18.72 -12.14 -0.35
CA ARG A 10 18.48 -13.25 -1.28
C ARG A 10 18.82 -12.83 -2.69
N ALA A 11 19.74 -13.57 -3.31
CA ALA A 11 20.11 -13.38 -4.70
C ALA A 11 18.90 -13.59 -5.63
N ALA A 12 18.80 -12.74 -6.64
CA ALA A 12 17.88 -12.90 -7.76
C ALA A 12 18.63 -13.49 -8.96
N ASP A 13 17.90 -13.95 -9.98
CA ASP A 13 18.53 -14.34 -11.25
C ASP A 13 19.08 -13.13 -12.01
N GLY A 14 19.95 -13.40 -13.00
CA GLY A 14 20.64 -12.34 -13.74
C GLY A 14 19.69 -11.44 -14.55
N LEU A 15 18.58 -11.97 -15.07
CA LEU A 15 17.60 -11.18 -15.82
C LEU A 15 16.87 -10.20 -14.89
N GLU A 16 16.47 -10.65 -13.72
CA GLU A 16 15.83 -9.85 -12.68
C GLU A 16 16.78 -8.76 -12.15
N ILE A 17 18.07 -9.06 -11.97
CA ILE A 17 19.07 -8.06 -11.57
C ILE A 17 19.22 -6.99 -12.65
N ARG A 18 19.42 -7.38 -13.91
CA ARG A 18 19.53 -6.44 -15.05
C ARG A 18 18.28 -5.55 -15.18
N SER A 19 17.09 -6.15 -15.07
CA SER A 19 15.81 -5.43 -15.07
C SER A 19 15.72 -4.39 -13.95
N ARG A 20 16.18 -4.72 -12.74
CA ARG A 20 16.23 -3.77 -11.62
C ARG A 20 17.25 -2.65 -11.87
N GLN A 21 18.44 -2.96 -12.39
CA GLN A 21 19.47 -1.96 -12.71
C GLN A 21 18.95 -0.93 -13.72
N GLU A 22 18.26 -1.36 -14.77
CA GLU A 22 17.64 -0.47 -15.76
C GLU A 22 16.55 0.43 -15.13
N ALA A 23 15.70 -0.15 -14.28
CA ALA A 23 14.67 0.60 -13.56
C ALA A 23 15.28 1.66 -12.62
N VAL A 24 16.35 1.29 -11.90
CA VAL A 24 17.09 2.22 -11.03
C VAL A 24 17.75 3.32 -11.86
N THR A 25 18.28 3.00 -13.04
CA THR A 25 18.89 3.98 -13.94
C THR A 25 17.88 5.05 -14.38
N GLU A 26 16.62 4.67 -14.67
CA GLU A 26 15.56 5.64 -14.96
C GLU A 26 15.17 6.46 -13.72
N LEU A 27 15.11 5.86 -12.53
CA LEU A 27 14.69 6.53 -11.30
C LEU A 27 15.77 7.47 -10.74
N ARG A 28 17.06 7.17 -10.97
CA ARG A 28 18.22 7.92 -10.45
C ARG A 28 18.13 9.44 -10.71
N PRO A 29 17.83 9.95 -11.91
CA PRO A 29 17.72 11.39 -12.14
C PRO A 29 16.39 12.02 -11.67
N LYS A 30 15.39 11.23 -11.27
CA LYS A 30 14.05 11.73 -10.90
C LYS A 30 14.03 12.22 -9.45
N LEU A 31 14.68 13.35 -9.18
CA LEU A 31 14.77 13.96 -7.84
C LEU A 31 13.39 14.27 -7.25
N ASP A 32 12.56 15.03 -7.97
CA ASP A 32 11.23 15.43 -7.50
C ASP A 32 10.37 14.24 -7.08
N LEU A 33 10.39 13.15 -7.85
CA LEU A 33 9.67 11.92 -7.50
C LEU A 33 10.18 11.34 -6.19
N ARG A 34 11.49 11.24 -6.01
CA ARG A 34 12.10 10.62 -4.84
C ARG A 34 11.91 11.48 -3.60
N GLU A 35 12.02 12.80 -3.73
CA GLU A 35 11.74 13.75 -2.65
C GLU A 35 10.27 13.72 -2.24
N ASP A 36 9.34 13.76 -3.21
CA ASP A 36 7.90 13.62 -2.94
C ASP A 36 7.59 12.30 -2.21
N LEU A 37 8.20 11.19 -2.65
CA LEU A 37 8.03 9.89 -2.00
C LEU A 37 8.67 9.84 -0.61
N ALA A 38 9.78 10.53 -0.37
CA ALA A 38 10.41 10.61 0.94
C ALA A 38 9.52 11.42 1.92
N LEU A 39 9.02 12.57 1.48
CA LEU A 39 8.11 13.41 2.27
C LEU A 39 6.80 12.68 2.62
N LEU A 40 6.21 11.98 1.65
CA LEU A 40 5.04 11.14 1.89
C LEU A 40 5.38 9.90 2.73
N GLY A 41 6.60 9.36 2.57
CA GLY A 41 7.09 8.13 3.19
C GLY A 41 7.42 8.25 4.68
N GLU A 42 7.94 9.40 5.13
CA GLU A 42 8.17 9.66 6.56
C GLU A 42 6.86 9.64 7.35
N ALA A 43 5.78 10.21 6.79
CA ALA A 43 4.46 10.12 7.36
C ALA A 43 3.91 8.68 7.37
N VAL A 44 4.25 7.88 6.34
CA VAL A 44 3.87 6.46 6.20
C VAL A 44 4.58 5.58 7.24
N ARG A 45 5.88 5.79 7.49
CA ARG A 45 6.67 5.03 8.49
C ARG A 45 6.12 5.16 9.92
N ALA A 46 5.43 6.25 10.22
CA ALA A 46 4.82 6.48 11.52
C ALA A 46 3.42 5.86 11.67
N GLY A 47 2.78 5.41 10.59
CA GLY A 47 1.36 5.05 10.59
C GLY A 47 0.98 3.73 9.89
N VAL A 48 1.56 3.41 8.72
CA VAL A 48 0.95 2.43 7.82
C VAL A 48 1.22 0.98 8.22
N HIS A 49 0.17 0.34 8.75
CA HIS A 49 0.15 -1.09 9.04
C HIS A 49 -0.25 -1.88 7.79
N ALA A 50 0.60 -1.88 6.76
CA ALA A 50 0.33 -2.56 5.49
C ALA A 50 -0.08 -4.03 5.68
N ALA A 51 0.54 -4.74 6.62
CA ALA A 51 0.21 -6.11 6.97
C ALA A 51 -1.21 -6.25 7.54
N GLU A 52 -1.69 -5.29 8.34
CA GLU A 52 -3.05 -5.29 8.87
C GLU A 52 -4.08 -5.03 7.76
N LEU A 53 -3.79 -4.10 6.85
CA LEU A 53 -4.66 -3.82 5.70
C LEU A 53 -4.78 -5.04 4.78
N VAL A 54 -3.68 -5.75 4.51
CA VAL A 54 -3.69 -7.02 3.76
C VAL A 54 -4.45 -8.11 4.51
N ALA A 55 -4.22 -8.26 5.81
CA ALA A 55 -4.93 -9.24 6.62
C ALA A 55 -6.44 -8.97 6.64
N TRP A 56 -6.84 -7.71 6.77
CA TRP A 56 -8.23 -7.28 6.69
C TRP A 56 -8.82 -7.54 5.30
N SER A 57 -8.10 -7.20 4.23
CA SER A 57 -8.60 -7.37 2.86
C SER A 57 -8.83 -8.84 2.48
N ARG A 58 -8.01 -9.76 3.01
CA ARG A 58 -8.06 -11.21 2.78
C ARG A 58 -9.12 -11.95 3.59
N ARG A 59 -9.57 -11.41 4.72
CA ARG A 59 -10.60 -12.07 5.54
C ARG A 59 -11.84 -12.35 4.67
N PRO A 60 -12.61 -13.43 4.93
CA PRO A 60 -13.83 -13.68 4.20
C PRO A 60 -14.79 -12.51 4.36
N ALA A 61 -15.37 -12.07 3.24
CA ALA A 61 -16.34 -10.99 3.27
C ALA A 61 -17.60 -11.46 4.02
N LEU A 62 -18.11 -10.63 4.92
CA LEU A 62 -19.37 -10.87 5.60
C LEU A 62 -20.50 -10.83 4.56
N ARG A 63 -21.49 -11.70 4.75
CA ARG A 63 -22.62 -11.83 3.82
C ARG A 63 -23.56 -10.63 3.94
N VAL A 64 -23.21 -9.54 3.28
CA VAL A 64 -24.09 -8.39 3.04
C VAL A 64 -24.76 -8.60 1.69
N THR A 65 -26.08 -8.83 1.70
CA THR A 65 -26.83 -8.99 0.46
C THR A 65 -26.96 -7.65 -0.27
N TRP A 66 -26.96 -7.66 -1.61
CA TRP A 66 -27.23 -6.46 -2.39
C TRP A 66 -28.60 -5.87 -2.07
N ARG A 67 -29.57 -6.72 -1.68
CA ARG A 67 -30.90 -6.32 -1.20
C ARG A 67 -30.82 -5.47 0.06
N ALA A 68 -30.03 -5.85 1.06
CA ALA A 68 -29.85 -5.05 2.28
C ALA A 68 -29.27 -3.66 1.97
N ARG A 69 -28.36 -3.58 0.99
CA ARG A 69 -27.78 -2.29 0.53
C ARG A 69 -28.78 -1.36 -0.17
N LEU A 70 -29.79 -1.90 -0.83
CA LEU A 70 -30.85 -1.11 -1.45
C LEU A 70 -31.99 -0.82 -0.48
N LEU A 71 -32.28 -1.76 0.43
CA LEU A 71 -33.36 -1.63 1.38
C LEU A 71 -33.07 -0.55 2.43
N ALA A 72 -31.83 -0.44 2.93
CA ALA A 72 -31.47 0.59 3.90
C ALA A 72 -31.80 2.04 3.41
N PRO A 73 -31.30 2.52 2.26
CA PRO A 73 -31.65 3.86 1.78
C PRO A 73 -33.14 4.00 1.42
N LEU A 74 -33.79 2.93 0.96
CA LEU A 74 -35.24 2.95 0.68
C LEU A 74 -36.05 3.16 1.96
N LEU A 75 -35.72 2.47 3.07
CA LEU A 75 -36.41 2.65 4.34
C LEU A 75 -36.22 4.07 4.89
N VAL A 76 -35.02 4.63 4.75
CA VAL A 76 -34.74 6.02 5.13
C VAL A 76 -35.54 6.99 4.26
N LEU A 77 -35.61 6.76 2.95
CA LEU A 77 -36.41 7.58 2.04
C LEU A 77 -37.90 7.54 2.39
N LEU A 78 -38.46 6.37 2.71
CA LEU A 78 -39.85 6.22 3.15
C LEU A 78 -40.10 6.94 4.48
N PHE A 79 -39.16 6.87 5.42
CA PHE A 79 -39.24 7.60 6.68
C PHE A 79 -39.23 9.12 6.46
N VAL A 80 -38.33 9.63 5.62
CA VAL A 80 -38.27 11.06 5.26
C VAL A 80 -39.56 11.48 4.54
N ALA A 81 -40.09 10.67 3.63
CA ALA A 81 -41.36 10.94 2.96
C ALA A 81 -42.54 11.01 3.95
N ALA A 82 -42.58 10.10 4.93
CA ALA A 82 -43.57 10.13 6.01
C ALA A 82 -43.46 11.41 6.86
N LEU A 83 -42.24 11.84 7.19
CA LEU A 83 -41.98 13.07 7.94
C LEU A 83 -42.45 14.32 7.17
N VAL A 84 -42.13 14.39 5.87
CA VAL A 84 -42.58 15.48 4.99
C VAL A 84 -44.09 15.47 4.81
N GLY A 85 -44.71 14.29 4.64
CA GLY A 85 -46.16 14.13 4.55
C GLY A 85 -46.89 14.57 5.82
N TRP A 86 -46.32 14.29 6.99
CA TRP A 86 -46.85 14.80 8.26
C TRP A 86 -46.78 16.33 8.35
N GLY A 87 -45.65 16.94 8.00
CA GLY A 87 -45.46 18.39 8.10
C GLY A 87 -46.21 19.21 7.06
N LEU A 88 -46.20 18.79 5.79
CA LEU A 88 -46.76 19.56 4.67
C LEU A 88 -48.15 19.07 4.24
N ALA A 89 -48.36 17.76 4.20
CA ALA A 89 -49.60 17.15 3.74
C ALA A 89 -50.56 16.79 4.88
N LYS A 90 -50.20 17.13 6.13
CA LYS A 90 -50.98 16.87 7.36
C LYS A 90 -51.39 15.40 7.53
N TRP A 91 -50.56 14.47 7.08
CA TRP A 91 -50.76 13.04 7.37
C TRP A 91 -50.78 12.82 8.88
N PRO A 92 -51.48 11.79 9.40
CA PRO A 92 -51.48 11.53 10.83
C PRO A 92 -50.09 11.07 11.30
N VAL A 93 -49.70 11.45 12.52
CA VAL A 93 -48.40 11.09 13.13
C VAL A 93 -48.18 9.57 13.19
N SER A 94 -49.26 8.77 13.19
CA SER A 94 -49.22 7.31 13.11
C SER A 94 -48.48 6.79 11.87
N VAL A 95 -48.47 7.53 10.75
CA VAL A 95 -47.72 7.15 9.54
C VAL A 95 -46.22 7.26 9.78
N VAL A 96 -45.76 8.30 10.48
CA VAL A 96 -44.35 8.46 10.87
C VAL A 96 -43.94 7.35 11.84
N LEU A 97 -44.76 7.08 12.86
CA LEU A 97 -44.50 6.00 13.81
C LEU A 97 -44.46 4.61 13.13
N ALA A 98 -45.35 4.37 12.17
CA ALA A 98 -45.35 3.14 11.37
C ALA A 98 -44.07 3.01 10.53
N ALA A 99 -43.51 4.11 10.00
CA ALA A 99 -42.26 4.11 9.25
C ALA A 99 -41.01 3.85 10.13
N VAL A 100 -41.08 4.10 11.44
CA VAL A 100 -39.99 3.79 12.39
C VAL A 100 -39.86 2.28 12.64
N VAL A 101 -40.96 1.53 12.63
CA VAL A 101 -40.96 0.07 12.86
C VAL A 101 -40.03 -0.69 11.91
N PRO A 102 -40.10 -0.54 10.57
CA PRO A 102 -39.20 -1.24 9.67
C PRO A 102 -37.75 -0.76 9.77
N LEU A 103 -37.48 0.51 10.10
CA LEU A 103 -36.12 1.00 10.38
C LEU A 103 -35.51 0.27 11.59
N ALA A 104 -36.26 0.22 12.71
CA ALA A 104 -35.81 -0.44 13.93
C ALA A 104 -35.60 -1.95 13.72
N ALA A 105 -36.52 -2.61 13.00
CA ALA A 105 -36.40 -4.02 12.64
C ALA A 105 -35.16 -4.28 11.77
N PHE A 106 -34.93 -3.44 10.76
CA PHE A 106 -33.75 -3.54 9.89
C PHE A 106 -32.45 -3.38 10.68
N ARG A 107 -32.38 -2.37 11.55
CA ARG A 107 -31.24 -2.11 12.43
C ARG A 107 -30.97 -3.31 13.34
N LEU A 108 -32.00 -3.81 14.02
CA LEU A 108 -31.88 -4.95 14.93
C LEU A 108 -31.38 -6.20 14.22
N ALA A 109 -31.85 -6.46 13.00
CA ALA A 109 -31.44 -7.60 12.20
C ALA A 109 -29.96 -7.52 11.77
N HIS A 110 -29.43 -6.32 11.52
CA HIS A 110 -28.08 -6.13 10.99
C HIS A 110 -27.04 -5.60 11.98
N ARG A 111 -27.43 -5.26 13.22
CA ARG A 111 -26.55 -4.67 14.24
C ARG A 111 -25.25 -5.43 14.46
N ARG A 112 -25.30 -6.78 14.45
CA ARG A 112 -24.12 -7.63 14.70
C ARG A 112 -23.13 -7.55 13.53
N THR A 113 -23.65 -7.57 12.31
CA THR A 113 -22.85 -7.45 11.09
C THR A 113 -22.22 -6.07 10.99
N ALA A 114 -23.00 -5.01 11.22
CA ALA A 114 -22.50 -3.63 11.22
C ALA A 114 -21.40 -3.44 12.29
N ALA A 115 -21.66 -3.86 13.54
CA ALA A 115 -20.68 -3.78 14.61
C ALA A 115 -19.38 -4.56 14.30
N ALA A 116 -19.47 -5.73 13.67
CA ALA A 116 -18.29 -6.50 13.27
C ALA A 116 -17.47 -5.81 12.17
N ILE A 117 -18.12 -5.15 11.21
CA ILE A 117 -17.44 -4.38 10.15
C ILE A 117 -16.76 -3.17 10.76
N VAL A 118 -17.50 -2.41 11.58
CA VAL A 118 -17.00 -1.25 12.33
C VAL A 118 -15.72 -1.60 13.10
N ALA A 119 -15.77 -2.62 13.95
CA ALA A 119 -14.63 -3.00 14.79
C ALA A 119 -13.41 -3.47 13.97
N ALA A 120 -13.63 -3.95 12.74
CA ALA A 120 -12.56 -4.36 11.84
C ALA A 120 -11.92 -3.19 11.08
N VAL A 121 -12.55 -2.01 11.06
CA VAL A 121 -12.14 -0.83 10.28
C VAL A 121 -11.57 0.29 11.16
N ASP A 122 -11.81 0.27 12.48
CA ASP A 122 -11.29 1.27 13.44
C ASP A 122 -9.74 1.36 13.49
N ARG A 123 -8.99 0.42 12.89
CA ARG A 123 -7.51 0.41 12.90
C ARG A 123 -6.83 1.01 11.66
N PRO A 124 -7.28 0.75 10.41
CA PRO A 124 -6.55 1.22 9.22
C PRO A 124 -6.84 2.66 8.76
N GLY A 125 -7.70 3.44 9.45
CA GLY A 125 -8.26 4.69 8.92
C GLY A 125 -7.21 5.73 8.48
N GLY A 126 -6.26 6.08 9.35
CA GLY A 126 -5.22 7.08 9.05
C GLY A 126 -4.25 6.66 7.93
N ASP A 127 -4.12 5.36 7.69
CA ASP A 127 -3.15 4.79 6.75
C ASP A 127 -3.61 4.93 5.30
N LEU A 128 -4.92 4.99 5.09
CA LEU A 128 -5.53 5.00 3.76
C LEU A 128 -5.33 6.33 3.03
N GLU A 129 -5.32 7.45 3.74
CA GLU A 129 -5.07 8.76 3.13
C GLU A 129 -3.64 8.86 2.57
N LEU A 130 -2.66 8.48 3.39
CA LEU A 130 -1.25 8.46 3.00
C LEU A 130 -1.00 7.49 1.85
N LEU A 131 -1.51 6.26 1.95
CA LEU A 131 -1.42 5.28 0.88
C LEU A 131 -2.06 5.80 -0.42
N GLY A 132 -3.22 6.44 -0.33
CA GLY A 132 -3.89 7.08 -1.46
C GLY A 132 -3.05 8.17 -2.12
N SER A 133 -2.30 8.93 -1.34
CA SER A 133 -1.40 10.00 -1.81
C SER A 133 -0.16 9.45 -2.50
N VAL A 134 0.52 8.47 -1.90
CA VAL A 134 1.70 7.79 -2.48
C VAL A 134 1.33 7.12 -3.80
N LEU A 135 0.25 6.33 -3.82
CA LEU A 135 -0.24 5.71 -5.05
C LEU A 135 -0.57 6.76 -6.11
N SER A 136 -1.25 7.85 -5.73
CA SER A 136 -1.59 8.90 -6.69
C SER A 136 -0.35 9.61 -7.25
N ARG A 137 0.75 9.69 -6.51
CA ARG A 137 2.00 10.30 -6.99
C ARG A 137 2.70 9.40 -8.02
N LEU A 138 2.78 8.10 -7.73
CA LEU A 138 3.35 7.09 -8.62
C LEU A 138 2.52 6.92 -9.91
N GLU A 139 1.20 6.94 -9.79
CA GLU A 139 0.29 6.79 -10.94
C GLU A 139 0.37 7.96 -11.94
N ARG A 140 0.81 9.14 -11.51
CA ARG A 140 0.99 10.32 -12.37
C ARG A 140 2.34 10.32 -13.08
N GLU A 141 3.31 9.57 -12.56
CA GLU A 141 4.66 9.53 -13.09
C GLU A 141 4.68 8.75 -14.42
N PRO A 142 5.23 9.34 -15.50
CA PRO A 142 5.50 8.61 -16.72
C PRO A 142 6.75 7.73 -16.54
N PHE A 143 6.60 6.44 -16.77
CA PHE A 143 7.71 5.49 -16.77
C PHE A 143 7.99 5.01 -18.18
N LEU A 144 9.27 4.96 -18.55
CA LEU A 144 9.73 4.47 -19.86
C LEU A 144 10.12 2.99 -19.79
N ASN A 145 10.82 2.61 -18.73
CA ASN A 145 11.28 1.25 -18.46
C ASN A 145 10.10 0.29 -18.30
N LEU A 146 10.23 -0.89 -18.89
CA LEU A 146 9.19 -1.91 -18.91
C LEU A 146 8.77 -2.34 -17.50
N ARG A 147 9.75 -2.59 -16.61
CA ARG A 147 9.49 -3.04 -15.24
C ARG A 147 8.67 -2.02 -14.45
N LEU A 148 9.06 -0.75 -14.53
CA LEU A 148 8.35 0.33 -13.82
C LEU A 148 6.92 0.50 -14.36
N ARG A 149 6.73 0.33 -15.67
CA ARG A 149 5.40 0.31 -16.30
C ARG A 149 4.56 -0.88 -15.85
N GLU A 150 5.15 -2.06 -15.72
CA GLU A 150 4.47 -3.27 -15.21
C GLU A 150 4.07 -3.11 -13.74
N LEU A 151 4.96 -2.60 -12.90
CA LEU A 151 4.66 -2.30 -11.49
C LEU A 151 3.52 -1.28 -11.37
N ARG A 152 3.55 -0.22 -12.19
CA ARG A 152 2.43 0.73 -12.28
C ARG A 152 1.15 0.04 -12.78
N GLY A 153 1.25 -0.82 -13.79
CA GLY A 153 0.13 -1.56 -14.36
C GLY A 153 -0.55 -2.49 -13.34
N ARG A 154 0.22 -3.11 -12.44
CA ARG A 154 -0.32 -3.91 -11.32
C ARG A 154 -1.19 -3.10 -10.35
N MET A 155 -0.98 -1.79 -10.27
CA MET A 155 -1.79 -0.88 -9.47
C MET A 155 -3.04 -0.37 -10.21
N ASP A 156 -3.19 -0.68 -11.50
CA ASP A 156 -4.40 -0.39 -12.26
C ASP A 156 -5.25 -1.65 -12.42
N VAL A 157 -6.52 -1.57 -12.02
CA VAL A 157 -7.48 -2.66 -12.17
C VAL A 157 -8.67 -2.10 -12.92
N GLU A 158 -9.05 -2.72 -14.05
CA GLU A 158 -10.19 -2.30 -14.88
C GLU A 158 -10.14 -0.83 -15.34
N GLY A 159 -8.94 -0.29 -15.59
CA GLY A 159 -8.75 1.10 -16.04
C GLY A 159 -9.09 2.15 -14.98
N LYS A 160 -9.08 1.77 -13.70
CA LYS A 160 -9.24 2.68 -12.57
C LYS A 160 -8.07 2.54 -11.61
N PRO A 161 -7.37 3.64 -11.29
CA PRO A 161 -6.21 3.62 -10.40
C PRO A 161 -6.53 3.15 -8.99
N ALA A 162 -5.63 2.38 -8.38
CA ALA A 162 -5.68 1.96 -6.99
C ALA A 162 -5.86 3.17 -6.04
N SER A 163 -5.23 4.31 -6.31
CA SER A 163 -5.35 5.51 -5.46
C SER A 163 -6.79 6.00 -5.34
N ARG A 164 -7.61 5.92 -6.41
CA ARG A 164 -9.03 6.32 -6.36
C ARG A 164 -9.85 5.33 -5.56
N ARG A 165 -9.51 4.03 -5.65
CA ARG A 165 -10.18 2.95 -4.91
C ARG A 165 -9.88 3.09 -3.41
N ILE A 166 -8.62 3.32 -3.03
CA ILE A 166 -8.20 3.58 -1.65
C ILE A 166 -8.81 4.88 -1.11
N ARG A 167 -8.76 6.00 -1.84
CA ARG A 167 -9.43 7.26 -1.43
C ARG A 167 -10.94 7.13 -1.27
N ARG A 168 -11.59 6.23 -2.00
CA ARG A 168 -13.01 5.93 -1.79
C ARG A 168 -13.23 5.18 -0.48
N LEU A 169 -12.37 4.21 -0.16
CA LEU A 169 -12.42 3.54 1.14
C LEU A 169 -12.18 4.55 2.27
N ASN A 170 -11.13 5.37 2.16
CA ASN A 170 -10.80 6.40 3.16
C ASN A 170 -12.02 7.27 3.50
N ARG A 171 -12.68 7.82 2.48
CA ARG A 171 -13.90 8.62 2.65
C ARG A 171 -15.04 7.86 3.34
N LEU A 172 -15.20 6.56 3.06
CA LEU A 172 -16.24 5.77 3.74
C LEU A 172 -15.90 5.56 5.22
N VAL A 173 -14.62 5.38 5.55
CA VAL A 173 -14.12 5.25 6.92
C VAL A 173 -14.28 6.57 7.68
N GLU A 174 -13.83 7.70 7.12
CA GLU A 174 -13.99 9.03 7.72
C GLU A 174 -15.47 9.36 7.99
N LEU A 175 -16.37 9.06 7.04
CA LEU A 175 -17.80 9.23 7.23
C LEU A 175 -18.35 8.31 8.34
N LEU A 176 -17.79 7.12 8.49
CA LEU A 176 -18.19 6.18 9.53
C LEU A 176 -17.72 6.67 10.91
N ASP A 177 -16.52 7.22 11.00
CA ASP A 177 -15.96 7.78 12.24
C ASP A 177 -16.74 9.02 12.69
N SER A 178 -17.32 9.77 11.75
CA SER A 178 -18.20 10.90 12.06
C SER A 178 -19.46 10.51 12.86
N ARG A 179 -19.77 9.21 12.98
CA ARG A 179 -20.85 8.69 13.84
C ARG A 179 -20.70 9.14 15.29
N ASP A 180 -19.48 9.41 15.75
CA ASP A 180 -19.22 9.75 17.13
C ASP A 180 -19.55 11.20 17.49
N HIS A 181 -19.81 12.05 16.49
CA HIS A 181 -20.36 13.39 16.71
C HIS A 181 -21.78 13.32 17.28
N VAL A 182 -22.08 14.16 18.27
CA VAL A 182 -23.36 14.18 19.01
C VAL A 182 -24.58 14.23 18.06
N LEU A 183 -24.53 15.08 17.04
CA LEU A 183 -25.60 15.18 16.03
C LEU A 183 -25.78 13.87 15.27
N MET A 184 -24.67 13.24 14.85
CA MET A 184 -24.72 12.01 14.08
C MET A 184 -25.17 10.83 14.95
N LYS A 185 -24.81 10.77 16.24
CA LYS A 185 -25.34 9.75 17.18
C LYS A 185 -26.87 9.79 17.29
N ALA A 186 -27.46 11.00 17.27
CA ALA A 186 -28.90 11.16 17.32
C ALA A 186 -29.58 10.77 15.99
N LEU A 187 -28.94 11.07 14.86
CA LEU A 187 -29.48 10.81 13.52
C LEU A 187 -29.23 9.38 13.02
N ASP A 188 -28.17 8.72 13.48
CA ASP A 188 -27.78 7.35 13.11
C ASP A 188 -28.94 6.34 13.13
N PRO A 189 -29.74 6.19 14.20
CA PRO A 189 -30.92 5.30 14.20
C PRO A 189 -31.92 5.58 13.08
N LEU A 190 -32.11 6.85 12.73
CA LEU A 190 -33.13 7.30 11.78
C LEU A 190 -32.63 7.21 10.34
N LEU A 191 -31.33 7.45 10.14
CA LEU A 191 -30.67 7.41 8.85
C LEU A 191 -30.05 6.05 8.53
N LEU A 192 -30.02 5.10 9.48
CA LEU A 192 -29.27 3.84 9.35
C LEU A 192 -27.83 4.09 8.89
N TRP A 193 -27.22 5.18 9.39
CA TRP A 193 -25.97 5.72 8.85
C TRP A 193 -24.84 4.71 8.97
N THR A 194 -24.67 4.14 10.16
CA THR A 194 -23.69 3.10 10.45
C THR A 194 -23.90 1.88 9.56
N GLU A 195 -25.13 1.36 9.44
CA GLU A 195 -25.41 0.18 8.60
C GLU A 195 -25.11 0.45 7.13
N GLN A 196 -25.54 1.60 6.59
CA GLN A 196 -25.30 1.96 5.19
C GLN A 196 -23.81 2.05 4.87
N LEU A 197 -23.02 2.73 5.72
CA LEU A 197 -21.58 2.86 5.53
C LEU A 197 -20.83 1.54 5.74
N SER A 198 -21.20 0.77 6.76
CA SER A 198 -20.66 -0.58 7.00
C SER A 198 -20.82 -1.45 5.75
N PHE A 199 -22.01 -1.44 5.15
CA PHE A 199 -22.27 -2.23 3.95
C PHE A 199 -21.57 -1.70 2.71
N ALA A 200 -21.36 -0.38 2.61
CA ALA A 200 -20.58 0.22 1.53
C ALA A 200 -19.10 -0.18 1.64
N ILE A 201 -18.53 -0.18 2.85
CA ILE A 201 -17.16 -0.63 3.12
C ILE A 201 -17.02 -2.12 2.82
N GLU A 202 -17.95 -2.95 3.26
CA GLU A 202 -17.90 -4.39 3.01
C GLU A 202 -18.04 -4.72 1.52
N ALA A 203 -18.88 -3.98 0.80
CA ALA A 203 -18.97 -4.10 -0.65
C ALA A 203 -17.69 -3.63 -1.35
N TRP A 204 -17.06 -2.56 -0.85
CA TRP A 204 -15.75 -2.15 -1.34
C TRP A 204 -14.74 -3.29 -1.15
N ARG A 205 -14.67 -3.89 0.04
CA ARG A 205 -13.73 -4.96 0.38
C ARG A 205 -13.96 -6.20 -0.47
N ARG A 206 -15.21 -6.58 -0.73
CA ARG A 206 -15.53 -7.70 -1.63
C ARG A 206 -15.03 -7.48 -3.06
N THR A 207 -15.12 -6.25 -3.57
CA THR A 207 -14.72 -5.93 -4.95
C THR A 207 -13.22 -5.65 -5.10
N HIS A 208 -12.60 -5.04 -4.10
CA HIS A 208 -11.25 -4.48 -4.19
C HIS A 208 -10.24 -5.20 -3.30
N GLY A 209 -10.70 -5.86 -2.24
CA GLY A 209 -9.85 -6.53 -1.25
C GLY A 209 -8.83 -7.49 -1.87
N PRO A 210 -9.19 -8.32 -2.87
CA PRO A 210 -8.23 -9.21 -3.53
C PRO A 210 -7.07 -8.49 -4.23
N GLY A 211 -7.25 -7.24 -4.66
CA GLY A 211 -6.20 -6.45 -5.32
C GLY A 211 -5.24 -5.73 -4.37
N VAL A 212 -5.65 -5.52 -3.11
CA VAL A 212 -4.90 -4.69 -2.13
C VAL A 212 -3.47 -5.18 -1.92
N GLU A 213 -3.29 -6.50 -1.80
CA GLU A 213 -1.96 -7.09 -1.62
C GLU A 213 -1.07 -6.83 -2.85
N GLY A 214 -1.59 -7.07 -4.05
CA GLY A 214 -0.84 -6.83 -5.29
C GLY A 214 -0.41 -5.37 -5.44
N TRP A 215 -1.24 -4.42 -4.97
CA TRP A 215 -0.91 -2.99 -4.95
C TRP A 215 0.20 -2.67 -3.95
N LEU A 216 0.14 -3.22 -2.74
CA LEU A 216 1.14 -2.99 -1.70
C LEU A 216 2.48 -3.66 -2.05
N ASP A 217 2.45 -4.84 -2.68
CA ASP A 217 3.65 -5.51 -3.18
C ASP A 217 4.32 -4.68 -4.28
N ALA A 218 3.55 -4.17 -5.25
CA ALA A 218 4.07 -3.33 -6.32
C ALA A 218 4.64 -2.01 -5.77
N LEU A 219 3.96 -1.40 -4.80
CA LEU A 219 4.44 -0.23 -4.09
C LEU A 219 5.77 -0.52 -3.36
N GLY A 220 5.86 -1.67 -2.67
CA GLY A 220 7.07 -2.06 -1.96
C GLY A 220 8.26 -2.34 -2.89
N GLU A 221 8.03 -2.87 -4.10
CA GLU A 221 9.07 -3.00 -5.12
C GLU A 221 9.52 -1.62 -5.66
N LEU A 222 8.58 -0.71 -5.93
CA LEU A 222 8.90 0.66 -6.35
C LEU A 222 9.68 1.43 -5.27
N GLU A 223 9.30 1.31 -4.00
CA GLU A 223 10.00 1.89 -2.86
C GLU A 223 11.44 1.35 -2.76
N ALA A 224 11.63 0.03 -2.94
CA ALA A 224 12.95 -0.58 -2.92
C ALA A 224 13.83 -0.09 -4.09
N LEU A 225 13.29 -0.01 -5.31
CA LEU A 225 13.99 0.56 -6.47
C LEU A 225 14.34 2.04 -6.25
N SER A 226 13.40 2.81 -5.71
CA SER A 226 13.62 4.23 -5.37
C SER A 226 14.74 4.40 -4.34
N SER A 227 14.81 3.51 -3.36
CA SER A 227 15.86 3.50 -2.33
C SER A 227 17.25 3.23 -2.93
N ILE A 228 17.35 2.25 -3.84
CA ILE A 228 18.61 1.97 -4.56
C ILE A 228 18.96 3.14 -5.50
N ALA A 229 17.96 3.77 -6.11
CA ALA A 229 18.14 4.96 -6.95
C ALA A 229 18.64 6.17 -6.17
N ALA A 230 18.21 6.34 -4.92
CA ALA A 230 18.77 7.32 -3.98
C ALA A 230 20.27 7.09 -3.79
N TYR A 231 20.67 5.87 -3.42
CA TYR A 231 22.09 5.51 -3.27
C TYR A 231 22.90 5.78 -4.55
N ALA A 232 22.43 5.31 -5.71
CA ALA A 232 23.12 5.47 -6.99
C ALA A 232 23.20 6.94 -7.47
N PHE A 233 22.30 7.80 -7.00
CA PHE A 233 22.37 9.23 -7.24
C PHE A 233 23.44 9.90 -6.38
N GLU A 234 23.51 9.54 -5.09
CA GLU A 234 24.49 10.05 -4.13
C GLU A 234 25.91 9.56 -4.43
N HIS A 235 26.06 8.38 -5.02
CA HIS A 235 27.35 7.76 -5.35
C HIS A 235 27.50 7.59 -6.88
N PRO A 236 27.66 8.69 -7.65
CA PRO A 236 27.70 8.63 -9.10
C PRO A 236 28.90 7.86 -9.67
N HIS A 237 29.94 7.64 -8.85
CA HIS A 237 31.16 6.89 -9.18
C HIS A 237 31.06 5.39 -8.88
N ASP A 238 29.96 4.93 -8.28
CA ASP A 238 29.71 3.51 -8.04
C ASP A 238 28.92 2.94 -9.23
N PRO A 239 29.56 2.20 -10.16
CA PRO A 239 28.86 1.66 -11.32
C PRO A 239 27.94 0.50 -10.91
N PHE A 240 26.91 0.25 -11.72
CA PHE A 240 26.20 -1.03 -11.65
C PHE A 240 27.13 -2.14 -12.15
N PRO A 241 27.16 -3.31 -11.47
CA PRO A 241 27.97 -4.43 -11.92
C PRO A 241 27.42 -4.99 -13.24
N GLU A 242 28.32 -5.41 -14.13
CA GLU A 242 27.96 -6.19 -15.31
C GLU A 242 27.59 -7.60 -14.88
N ILE A 243 26.37 -8.04 -15.24
CA ILE A 243 25.87 -9.37 -14.89
C ILE A 243 26.08 -10.29 -16.08
N LEU A 244 27.09 -11.16 -15.98
CA LEU A 244 27.40 -12.19 -16.97
C LEU A 244 26.53 -13.43 -16.77
N ASP A 245 26.20 -14.12 -17.87
CA ASP A 245 25.55 -15.42 -17.81
C ASP A 245 26.64 -16.51 -17.66
N GLY A 246 26.59 -17.34 -16.62
CA GLY A 246 27.55 -18.43 -16.44
C GLY A 246 27.97 -18.70 -14.99
N GLY A 247 29.27 -18.99 -14.82
CA GLY A 247 29.89 -19.44 -13.56
C GLY A 247 29.93 -18.38 -12.45
N ALA A 248 30.28 -18.84 -11.24
CA ALA A 248 30.40 -17.99 -10.06
C ALA A 248 31.72 -17.21 -10.09
N ASP A 249 31.73 -16.13 -10.86
CA ASP A 249 32.88 -15.25 -11.04
C ASP A 249 32.59 -13.86 -10.45
N ILE A 250 33.58 -13.29 -9.78
CA ILE A 250 33.61 -11.91 -9.27
C ILE A 250 34.88 -11.29 -9.83
N ASP A 251 34.74 -10.27 -10.67
CA ASP A 251 35.85 -9.42 -11.09
C ASP A 251 35.51 -7.98 -10.72
N ALA A 252 36.18 -7.48 -9.68
CA ALA A 252 35.86 -6.21 -9.07
C ALA A 252 37.14 -5.39 -8.90
N THR A 253 37.14 -4.18 -9.44
CA THR A 253 38.28 -3.26 -9.36
C THR A 253 37.90 -2.05 -8.51
N GLY A 254 38.81 -1.67 -7.62
CA GLY A 254 38.65 -0.49 -6.78
C GLY A 254 37.42 -0.51 -5.87
N ILE A 255 37.03 -1.68 -5.33
CA ILE A 255 35.88 -1.77 -4.42
C ILE A 255 36.24 -1.32 -3.01
N ALA A 256 35.26 -0.71 -2.35
CA ALA A 256 35.32 -0.37 -0.93
C ALA A 256 34.01 -0.82 -0.27
N HIS A 257 34.07 -1.07 1.03
CA HIS A 257 32.89 -1.43 1.80
C HIS A 257 31.93 -0.21 1.84
N PRO A 258 30.65 -0.34 1.43
CA PRO A 258 29.75 0.79 1.17
C PRO A 258 29.39 1.62 2.42
N LEU A 259 29.62 1.08 3.63
CA LEU A 259 29.45 1.81 4.89
C LEU A 259 30.71 2.53 5.38
N LEU A 260 31.81 2.46 4.64
CA LEU A 260 33.04 3.19 4.95
C LEU A 260 33.05 4.56 4.26
N PRO A 261 33.76 5.55 4.82
CA PRO A 261 33.90 6.85 4.19
C PRO A 261 34.63 6.75 2.84
N GLU A 262 34.48 7.77 1.99
CA GLU A 262 35.15 7.85 0.69
C GLU A 262 36.68 7.77 0.76
N THR A 263 37.26 8.07 1.93
CA THR A 263 38.70 7.94 2.21
C THR A 263 39.19 6.50 2.40
N ALA A 264 38.28 5.52 2.35
CA ALA A 264 38.63 4.11 2.46
C ALA A 264 39.57 3.67 1.32
N VAL A 265 40.57 2.86 1.67
CA VAL A 265 41.46 2.25 0.68
C VAL A 265 40.67 1.23 -0.11
N ARG A 266 40.56 1.47 -1.41
CA ARG A 266 39.90 0.59 -2.38
C ARG A 266 40.78 -0.63 -2.69
N ASN A 267 40.17 -1.78 -2.89
CA ASN A 267 40.86 -3.05 -3.16
C ASN A 267 40.31 -3.68 -4.45
N ASP A 268 41.15 -4.43 -5.14
CA ASP A 268 40.74 -5.26 -6.26
C ASP A 268 40.46 -6.68 -5.76
N VAL A 269 39.41 -7.31 -6.27
CA VAL A 269 39.03 -8.68 -5.94
C VAL A 269 38.67 -9.42 -7.22
N ARG A 270 39.42 -10.48 -7.51
CA ARG A 270 39.15 -11.39 -8.64
C ARG A 270 39.03 -12.82 -8.15
N LEU A 271 37.86 -13.40 -8.34
CA LEU A 271 37.54 -14.80 -8.12
C LEU A 271 36.92 -15.31 -9.41
N SER A 272 37.60 -16.22 -10.10
CA SER A 272 37.05 -16.84 -11.30
C SER A 272 37.35 -18.32 -11.27
N ALA A 273 36.29 -19.13 -11.28
CA ALA A 273 36.41 -20.57 -11.33
C ALA A 273 36.98 -21.03 -12.69
N GLY A 274 36.62 -20.32 -13.76
CA GLY A 274 37.11 -20.58 -15.12
C GLY A 274 38.62 -20.35 -15.28
N GLU A 275 39.19 -19.44 -14.51
CA GLU A 275 40.63 -19.12 -14.51
C GLU A 275 41.42 -19.85 -13.41
N GLY A 276 40.79 -20.78 -12.68
CA GLY A 276 41.43 -21.57 -11.63
C GLY A 276 41.61 -20.87 -10.29
N CYS A 277 41.08 -19.65 -10.12
CA CYS A 277 41.09 -18.90 -8.86
C CYS A 277 39.71 -18.97 -8.18
N ALA A 278 39.38 -20.15 -7.64
CA ALA A 278 38.10 -20.38 -6.96
C ALA A 278 38.12 -20.09 -5.44
N VAL A 279 39.31 -19.89 -4.84
CA VAL A 279 39.48 -19.72 -3.39
C VAL A 279 40.42 -18.55 -3.10
N PHE A 280 39.98 -17.62 -2.24
CA PHE A 280 40.77 -16.48 -1.79
C PHE A 280 41.35 -16.73 -0.39
N PHE A 281 42.67 -16.89 -0.29
CA PHE A 281 43.35 -17.00 1.01
C PHE A 281 43.79 -15.62 1.51
N VAL A 282 43.13 -15.12 2.55
CA VAL A 282 43.43 -13.81 3.15
C VAL A 282 44.23 -13.98 4.44
N SER A 283 45.46 -13.47 4.47
CA SER A 283 46.35 -13.44 5.64
C SER A 283 46.80 -12.01 5.95
N GLY A 284 47.26 -11.74 7.17
CA GLY A 284 47.72 -10.42 7.59
C GLY A 284 47.59 -10.18 9.10
N SER A 285 48.20 -9.10 9.59
CA SER A 285 48.19 -8.70 11.01
C SER A 285 46.79 -8.33 11.51
N ASN A 286 46.58 -8.30 12.83
CA ASN A 286 45.35 -7.76 13.39
C ASN A 286 45.13 -6.31 12.93
N MET A 287 43.87 -5.93 12.73
CA MET A 287 43.46 -4.61 12.23
C MET A 287 43.88 -4.25 10.80
N SER A 288 44.43 -5.19 10.01
CA SER A 288 44.78 -4.96 8.60
C SER A 288 43.58 -4.92 7.63
N GLY A 289 42.35 -4.80 8.12
CA GLY A 289 41.15 -4.73 7.28
C GLY A 289 40.64 -6.06 6.70
N LYS A 290 41.19 -7.23 7.06
CA LYS A 290 40.77 -8.54 6.51
C LYS A 290 39.26 -8.81 6.63
N SER A 291 38.69 -8.58 7.82
CA SER A 291 37.26 -8.79 8.05
C SER A 291 36.39 -7.77 7.31
N THR A 292 36.93 -6.60 6.99
CA THR A 292 36.26 -5.59 6.18
C THR A 292 36.28 -5.98 4.70
N LEU A 293 37.38 -6.54 4.20
CA LEU A 293 37.49 -7.03 2.82
C LEU A 293 36.53 -8.20 2.54
N LEU A 294 36.32 -9.08 3.53
CA LEU A 294 35.43 -10.24 3.39
C LEU A 294 33.94 -9.91 3.54
N ARG A 295 33.60 -8.71 3.99
CA ARG A 295 32.22 -8.23 4.16
C ARG A 295 31.82 -7.37 2.97
#